data_AF-A0A851AGU3-F1
#
_entry.id   AF-A0A851AGU3-F1
#
_cell.length_a   1.000
_cell.length_b   1.000
_cell.length_c   1.000
_cell.angle_alpha   90.00
_cell.angle_beta   90.00
_cell.angle_gamma   90.00
#
_symmetry.space_group_name_H-M   'P 1'
#
loop_
_entity.id
_entity.type
_entity.pdbx_description
1 polymer ?
#
loop_
_entity_poly.entity_id
_entity_poly.type
_entity_poly.pdbx_seq_one_letter_code
_entity_poly.pdbx_strand_id
1 'polypeptide(L)'
;RDEQLKTIQEENELQRQKLQEEILEYKEQSKQHSLTIVALEDRLLEANQQQKTLEEENAALMEKMEVFQKCTVRFAIIFLRKFREELAAAQSVLLSKEAVIAGLTKELMETRARMSDMRGELSEEQKVELERNQSRVKDQERELNLLQEKLSQMSSLVEKKDRALKAAAEELRYTPLAVRRRRPEPSGQCKLSSCGARCSLGENQLGCFFQEPALDLAELGAKCRGLRHEETIQRQKEGLAELRERIKMLEKRQPSAVVNEGSEPLVILTKHLPEKIVQKIGLGKEPAPVSEAKLKAGKVPGRVPNGGSPGEATSSEMADATDLGEKMYLDVIGALGSLMKVQELSGIQPLKHLPQEEREKVGLQRRKYLELLYNKVRNLKNCLERKEEMLKDYEGSMEQLRLNQASLRRCQVEMSKLEEEAYREAEEKALLKEALERTQLQLSQEKRLLRAAKLRK
;
A
#
# COMPACT_ATOMS: atom_id res chain seq x y z
N ARG A 1 -16.30 6.05 142.01
CA ARG A 1 -15.00 6.56 141.52
C ARG A 1 -14.24 5.46 140.78
N ASP A 2 -14.18 4.23 141.32
CA ASP A 2 -13.44 3.13 140.68
C ASP A 2 -14.10 2.55 139.41
N GLU A 3 -15.42 2.56 139.28
CA GLU A 3 -16.13 2.13 138.06
C GLU A 3 -15.91 3.08 136.86
N GLN A 4 -15.75 4.39 137.13
CA GLN A 4 -15.47 5.40 136.10
C GLN A 4 -14.03 5.28 135.57
N LEU A 5 -13.07 4.89 136.42
CA LEU A 5 -11.69 4.65 136.00
C LEU A 5 -11.58 3.39 135.12
N LYS A 6 -12.31 2.32 135.45
CA LYS A 6 -12.34 1.10 134.62
C LYS A 6 -12.94 1.33 133.24
N THR A 7 -14.06 2.06 133.16
CA THR A 7 -14.70 2.40 131.87
C THR A 7 -13.79 3.26 130.99
N ILE A 8 -13.09 4.25 131.56
CA ILE A 8 -12.10 5.07 130.82
C ILE A 8 -10.91 4.22 130.35
N GLN A 9 -10.50 3.23 131.13
CA GLN A 9 -9.39 2.35 130.79
C GLN A 9 -9.77 1.39 129.65
N GLU A 10 -10.97 0.81 129.71
CA GLU A 10 -11.55 -0.01 128.65
C GLU A 10 -11.78 0.79 127.35
N GLU A 11 -12.24 2.04 127.43
CA GLU A 11 -12.36 2.93 126.26
C GLU A 11 -11.01 3.25 125.62
N ASN A 12 -9.96 3.52 126.41
CA ASN A 12 -8.61 3.76 125.90
C ASN A 12 -8.02 2.51 125.23
N GLU A 13 -8.26 1.32 125.78
CA GLU A 13 -7.83 0.06 125.17
C GLU A 13 -8.57 -0.20 123.85
N LEU A 14 -9.89 0.04 123.81
CA LEU A 14 -10.68 -0.05 122.59
C LEU A 14 -10.20 0.94 121.52
N GLN A 15 -9.88 2.18 121.90
CA GLN A 15 -9.32 3.17 120.99
C GLN A 15 -7.95 2.76 120.45
N ARG A 16 -7.08 2.17 121.29
CA ARG A 16 -5.78 1.63 120.84
C ARG A 16 -5.94 0.48 119.85
N GLN A 17 -6.90 -0.41 120.07
CA GLN A 17 -7.19 -1.50 119.15
C GLN A 17 -7.67 -0.97 117.79
N LYS A 18 -8.60 -0.02 117.77
CA LYS A 18 -9.06 0.64 116.53
C LYS A 18 -7.92 1.33 115.78
N LEU A 19 -7.08 2.09 116.48
CA LEU A 19 -5.89 2.72 115.88
C LEU A 19 -4.91 1.69 115.32
N GLN A 20 -4.72 0.54 115.98
CA GLN A 20 -3.88 -0.54 115.45
C GLN A 20 -4.48 -1.17 114.19
N GLU A 21 -5.79 -1.38 114.15
CA GLU A 21 -6.50 -1.88 112.97
C GLU A 21 -6.36 -0.91 111.80
N GLU A 22 -6.61 0.39 112.01
CA GLU A 22 -6.40 1.43 110.98
C GLU A 22 -4.95 1.43 110.46
N ILE A 23 -3.96 1.32 111.34
CA ILE A 23 -2.54 1.24 110.93
C ILE A 23 -2.28 0.00 110.08
N LEU A 24 -2.89 -1.15 110.39
CA LEU A 24 -2.75 -2.38 109.60
C LEU A 24 -3.42 -2.25 108.23
N GLU A 25 -4.61 -1.64 108.17
CA GLU A 25 -5.30 -1.34 106.91
C GLU A 25 -4.48 -0.40 106.02
N TYR A 26 -3.94 0.70 106.56
CA TYR A 26 -3.08 1.61 105.81
C TYR A 26 -1.80 0.93 105.32
N LYS A 27 -1.20 0.05 106.12
CA LYS A 27 -0.02 -0.73 105.69
C LYS A 27 -0.35 -1.66 104.54
N GLU A 28 -1.49 -2.35 104.60
CA GLU A 28 -1.92 -3.23 103.52
C GLU A 28 -2.29 -2.44 102.25
N GLN A 29 -2.98 -1.30 102.37
CA GLN A 29 -3.22 -0.39 101.24
C GLN A 29 -1.91 0.10 100.61
N SER A 30 -0.96 0.53 101.44
CA SER A 30 0.37 0.96 100.96
C SER A 30 1.09 -0.17 100.22
N LYS A 31 0.97 -1.41 100.70
CA LYS A 31 1.56 -2.60 100.05
C LYS A 31 0.87 -2.88 98.70
N GLN A 32 -0.46 -2.84 98.65
CA GLN A 32 -1.23 -3.04 97.41
C GLN A 32 -0.95 -1.96 96.37
N HIS A 33 -0.87 -0.68 96.78
CA HIS A 33 -0.48 0.41 95.89
C HIS A 33 0.93 0.21 95.35
N SER A 34 1.88 -0.20 96.19
CA SER A 34 3.25 -0.47 95.75
C SER A 34 3.29 -1.58 94.69
N LEU A 35 2.56 -2.68 94.90
CA LEU A 35 2.45 -3.77 93.92
C LEU A 35 1.78 -3.32 92.62
N THR A 36 0.75 -2.48 92.72
CA THR A 36 0.03 -1.95 91.55
C THR A 36 0.92 -1.00 90.74
N ILE A 37 1.70 -0.15 91.41
CA ILE A 37 2.64 0.77 90.75
C ILE A 37 3.68 -0.04 89.96
N VAL A 38 4.31 -1.05 90.57
CA VAL A 38 5.29 -1.90 89.88
C VAL A 38 4.65 -2.60 88.66
N ALA A 39 3.45 -3.16 88.81
CA ALA A 39 2.75 -3.78 87.69
C ALA A 39 2.40 -2.79 86.56
N LEU A 40 2.11 -1.53 86.88
CA LEU A 40 1.88 -0.48 85.89
C LEU A 40 3.17 0.01 85.23
N GLU A 41 4.26 0.11 85.99
CA GLU A 41 5.60 0.44 85.48
C GLU A 41 6.08 -0.61 84.48
N ASP A 42 5.93 -1.90 84.81
CA ASP A 42 6.26 -3.01 83.91
C ASP A 42 5.44 -2.94 82.61
N ARG A 43 4.12 -2.75 82.72
CA ARG A 43 3.25 -2.58 81.54
C ARG A 43 3.61 -1.35 80.70
N LEU A 44 4.03 -0.26 81.33
CA LEU A 44 4.44 0.96 80.64
C LEU A 44 5.78 0.77 79.93
N LEU A 45 6.71 0.00 80.50
CA LEU A 45 7.95 -0.40 79.84
C LEU A 45 7.68 -1.28 78.62
N GLU A 46 6.81 -2.27 78.74
CA GLU A 46 6.39 -3.12 77.61
C GLU A 46 5.75 -2.29 76.49
N ALA A 47 4.84 -1.38 76.83
CA ALA A 47 4.19 -0.49 75.86
C ALA A 47 5.21 0.43 75.16
N ASN A 48 6.18 0.97 75.89
CA ASN A 48 7.26 1.79 75.31
C ASN A 48 8.15 0.99 74.37
N GLN A 49 8.47 -0.27 74.70
CA GLN A 49 9.23 -1.14 73.81
C GLN A 49 8.44 -1.42 72.53
N GLN A 50 7.15 -1.73 72.64
CA GLN A 50 6.27 -1.92 71.49
C GLN A 50 6.17 -0.67 70.61
N GLN A 51 6.00 0.51 71.23
CA GLN A 51 5.98 1.78 70.50
C GLN A 51 7.28 1.99 69.72
N LYS A 52 8.43 1.75 70.34
CA LYS A 52 9.73 1.90 69.68
C LYS A 52 9.87 0.95 68.49
N THR A 53 9.44 -0.31 68.62
CA THR A 53 9.45 -1.26 67.49
C THR A 53 8.53 -0.80 66.34
N LEU A 54 7.35 -0.28 66.65
CA LEU A 54 6.43 0.24 65.63
C LEU A 54 6.97 1.51 64.95
N GLU A 55 7.69 2.37 65.68
CA GLU A 55 8.35 3.54 65.13
C GLU A 55 9.46 3.14 64.15
N GLU A 56 10.28 2.13 64.50
CA GLU A 56 11.32 1.58 63.62
C GLU A 56 10.73 0.92 62.36
N GLU A 57 9.65 0.13 62.49
CA GLU A 57 8.95 -0.46 61.36
C GLU A 57 8.32 0.60 60.44
N ASN A 58 7.69 1.62 61.00
CA ASN A 58 7.13 2.74 60.25
C ASN A 58 8.21 3.51 59.49
N ALA A 59 9.38 3.75 60.11
CA ALA A 59 10.50 4.39 59.44
C ALA A 59 11.00 3.55 58.25
N ALA A 60 11.14 2.23 58.41
CA ALA A 60 11.54 1.33 57.35
C ALA A 60 10.52 1.25 56.20
N LEU A 61 9.22 1.31 56.51
CA LEU A 61 8.15 1.34 55.51
C LEU A 61 8.15 2.67 54.74
N MET A 62 8.33 3.79 55.42
CA MET A 62 8.43 5.12 54.80
C MET A 62 9.61 5.20 53.82
N GLU A 63 10.78 4.69 54.19
CA GLU A 63 11.95 4.65 53.31
C GLU A 63 11.68 3.83 52.04
N LYS A 64 11.07 2.64 52.19
CA LYS A 64 10.68 1.81 51.04
C LYS A 64 9.70 2.53 50.13
N MET A 65 8.66 3.16 50.68
CA MET A 65 7.68 3.93 49.91
C MET A 65 8.33 5.06 49.13
N GLU A 66 9.28 5.78 49.72
CA GLU A 66 9.97 6.89 49.07
C GLU A 66 10.84 6.42 47.88
N VAL A 67 11.52 5.28 48.04
CA VAL A 67 12.29 4.65 46.95
C VAL A 67 11.37 4.19 45.82
N PHE A 68 10.25 3.53 46.15
CA PHE A 68 9.26 3.11 45.15
C PHE A 68 8.67 4.31 44.41
N GLN A 69 8.35 5.39 45.11
CA GLN A 69 7.81 6.60 44.50
C GLN A 69 8.82 7.27 43.55
N LYS A 70 10.08 7.44 43.98
CA LYS A 70 11.15 8.01 43.15
C LYS A 70 11.41 7.18 41.90
N CYS A 71 11.47 5.85 42.05
CA CYS A 71 11.61 4.93 40.92
C CYS A 71 10.41 5.05 39.95
N THR A 72 9.19 5.00 40.47
CA THR A 72 7.96 5.03 39.64
C THR A 72 7.84 6.33 38.85
N VAL A 73 8.09 7.48 39.50
CA VAL A 73 8.08 8.80 38.83
C VAL A 73 9.17 8.87 37.76
N ARG A 74 10.37 8.40 38.06
CA ARG A 74 11.48 8.40 37.09
C ARG A 74 11.19 7.51 35.88
N PHE A 75 10.64 6.31 36.09
CA PHE A 75 10.21 5.43 35.00
C PHE A 75 9.08 6.06 34.17
N ALA A 76 8.07 6.65 34.82
CA ALA A 76 6.98 7.33 34.13
C ALA A 76 7.46 8.49 33.24
N ILE A 77 8.41 9.31 33.74
CA ILE A 77 9.01 10.41 32.96
C ILE A 77 9.77 9.87 31.74
N ILE A 78 10.56 8.81 31.90
CA ILE A 78 11.32 8.20 30.79
C ILE A 78 10.36 7.63 29.73
N PHE A 79 9.31 6.93 30.14
CA PHE A 79 8.30 6.40 29.23
C PHE A 79 7.54 7.50 28.49
N LEU A 80 7.07 8.53 29.21
CA LEU A 80 6.40 9.69 28.60
C LEU A 80 7.27 10.40 27.57
N ARG A 81 8.58 10.52 27.85
CA ARG A 81 9.53 11.10 26.92
C ARG A 81 9.67 10.25 25.64
N LYS A 82 9.82 8.93 25.78
CA LYS A 82 9.91 8.02 24.62
C LYS A 82 8.64 8.06 23.77
N PHE A 83 7.46 8.01 24.40
CA PHE A 83 6.19 8.13 23.67
C PHE A 83 6.06 9.47 22.95
N ARG A 84 6.52 10.58 23.54
CA ARG A 84 6.56 11.88 22.84
C ARG A 84 7.49 11.88 21.64
N GLU A 85 8.68 11.29 21.77
CA GLU A 85 9.66 11.18 20.68
C GLU A 85 9.10 10.32 19.53
N GLU A 86 8.47 9.18 19.85
CA GLU A 86 7.80 8.32 18.87
C GLU A 86 6.62 9.01 18.19
N LEU A 87 5.81 9.76 18.95
CA LEU A 87 4.70 10.54 18.41
C LEU A 87 5.20 11.61 17.42
N ALA A 88 6.26 12.35 17.79
CA ALA A 88 6.86 13.35 16.92
C ALA A 88 7.45 12.73 15.64
N ALA A 89 8.11 11.58 15.76
CA ALA A 89 8.61 10.83 14.62
C ALA A 89 7.47 10.40 13.68
N ALA A 90 6.38 9.83 14.23
CA ALA A 90 5.21 9.43 13.46
C ALA A 90 4.54 10.63 12.74
N GLN A 91 4.42 11.78 13.42
CA GLN A 91 3.91 13.01 12.81
C GLN A 91 4.80 13.49 11.66
N SER A 92 6.12 13.47 11.82
CA SER A 92 7.05 13.87 10.74
C SER A 92 6.96 12.96 9.50
N VAL A 93 6.77 11.66 9.71
CA VAL A 93 6.56 10.68 8.63
C VAL A 93 5.21 10.91 7.94
N LEU A 94 4.18 11.28 8.69
CA LEU A 94 2.88 11.59 8.12
C LEU A 94 2.94 12.84 7.23
N LEU A 95 3.56 13.92 7.72
CA LEU A 95 3.79 15.14 6.94
C LEU A 95 4.60 14.89 5.67
N SER A 96 5.64 14.05 5.73
CA SER A 96 6.43 13.72 4.53
C SER A 96 5.62 12.91 3.52
N LYS A 97 4.76 11.99 3.97
CA LYS A 97 3.83 11.26 3.10
C LYS A 97 2.78 12.17 2.47
N GLU A 98 2.24 13.13 3.21
CA GLU A 98 1.31 14.13 2.69
C GLU A 98 1.96 14.99 1.58
N ALA A 99 3.23 15.39 1.78
CA ALA A 99 3.98 16.11 0.75
C ALA A 99 4.17 15.28 -0.54
N VAL A 100 4.45 13.98 -0.40
CA VAL A 100 4.55 13.07 -1.55
C VAL A 100 3.20 12.91 -2.25
N ILE A 101 2.11 12.72 -1.52
CA ILE A 101 0.75 12.62 -2.08
C ILE A 101 0.39 13.91 -2.83
N ALA A 102 0.68 15.08 -2.25
CA ALA A 102 0.45 16.37 -2.90
C ALA A 102 1.25 16.50 -4.20
N GLY A 103 2.53 16.09 -4.20
CA GLY A 103 3.38 16.05 -5.39
C GLY A 103 2.80 15.16 -6.49
N LEU A 104 2.47 13.91 -6.16
CA LEU A 104 1.86 12.96 -7.10
C LEU A 104 0.51 13.44 -7.63
N THR A 105 -0.30 14.08 -6.80
CA THR A 105 -1.59 14.64 -7.21
C THR A 105 -1.39 15.76 -8.23
N LYS A 106 -0.38 16.62 -8.01
CA LYS A 106 -0.01 17.67 -8.95
C LYS A 106 0.49 17.09 -10.28
N GLU A 107 1.39 16.11 -10.26
CA GLU A 107 1.86 15.43 -11.47
C GLU A 107 0.72 14.76 -12.24
N LEU A 108 -0.24 14.15 -11.54
CA LEU A 108 -1.42 13.55 -12.16
C LEU A 108 -2.33 14.61 -12.81
N MET A 109 -2.53 15.76 -12.16
CA MET A 109 -3.27 16.88 -12.75
C MET A 109 -2.55 17.45 -13.99
N GLU A 110 -1.23 17.61 -13.93
CA GLU A 110 -0.42 18.10 -15.06
C GLU A 110 -0.46 17.13 -16.24
N THR A 111 -0.28 15.83 -15.99
CA THR A 111 -0.38 14.81 -17.05
C THR A 111 -1.79 14.74 -17.64
N ARG A 112 -2.83 14.89 -16.81
CA ARG A 112 -4.23 14.97 -17.29
C ARG A 112 -4.47 16.20 -18.16
N ALA A 113 -3.93 17.36 -17.79
CA ALA A 113 -4.01 18.58 -18.59
C ALA A 113 -3.33 18.37 -19.95
N ARG A 114 -2.07 17.88 -19.97
CA ARG A 114 -1.35 17.57 -21.23
C ARG A 114 -2.10 16.59 -22.12
N MET A 115 -2.67 15.53 -21.55
CA MET A 115 -3.49 14.58 -22.31
C MET A 115 -4.77 15.20 -22.85
N SER A 116 -5.35 16.17 -22.15
CA SER A 116 -6.51 16.93 -22.62
C SER A 116 -6.12 17.84 -23.79
N ASP A 117 -4.98 18.52 -23.70
CA ASP A 117 -4.46 19.39 -24.76
C ASP A 117 -4.16 18.57 -26.02
N MET A 118 -3.40 17.48 -25.91
CA MET A 118 -3.12 16.58 -27.04
C MET A 118 -4.41 15.99 -27.66
N ARG A 119 -5.43 15.69 -26.84
CA ARG A 119 -6.74 15.25 -27.35
C ARG A 119 -7.42 16.36 -28.15
N GLY A 120 -7.35 17.61 -27.69
CA GLY A 120 -7.88 18.77 -28.40
C GLY A 120 -7.16 18.99 -29.74
N GLU A 121 -5.83 18.96 -29.72
CA GLU A 121 -4.98 19.10 -30.91
C GLU A 121 -5.28 18.02 -31.96
N LEU A 122 -5.30 16.74 -31.56
CA LEU A 122 -5.65 15.63 -32.46
C LEU A 122 -7.07 15.78 -33.05
N SER A 123 -8.02 16.28 -32.26
CA SER A 123 -9.38 16.53 -32.74
C SER A 123 -9.45 17.66 -33.77
N GLU A 124 -8.70 18.75 -33.57
CA GLU A 124 -8.67 19.87 -34.52
C GLU A 124 -7.92 19.48 -35.81
N GLU A 125 -6.83 18.73 -35.71
CA GLU A 125 -6.14 18.18 -36.89
C GLU A 125 -7.07 17.31 -37.74
N GLN A 126 -7.83 16.42 -37.10
CA GLN A 126 -8.83 15.59 -37.79
C GLN A 126 -9.91 16.43 -38.46
N LYS A 127 -10.41 17.46 -37.78
CA LYS A 127 -11.43 18.37 -38.32
C LYS A 127 -10.90 19.14 -39.53
N VAL A 128 -9.71 19.71 -39.44
CA VAL A 128 -9.08 20.45 -40.54
C VAL A 128 -8.82 19.54 -41.75
N GLU A 129 -8.36 18.31 -41.52
CA GLU A 129 -8.14 17.36 -42.62
C GLU A 129 -9.47 16.94 -43.29
N LEU A 130 -10.53 16.75 -42.51
CA LEU A 130 -11.87 16.52 -43.05
C LEU A 130 -12.37 17.71 -43.88
N GLU A 131 -12.17 18.95 -43.41
CA GLU A 131 -12.54 20.16 -44.15
C GLU A 131 -11.79 20.28 -45.50
N ARG A 132 -10.49 19.97 -45.53
CA ARG A 132 -9.69 19.92 -46.77
C ARG A 132 -10.18 18.84 -47.74
N ASN A 133 -10.51 17.66 -47.23
CA ASN A 133 -11.03 16.58 -48.05
C ASN A 133 -12.41 16.93 -48.61
N GLN A 134 -13.28 17.57 -47.81
CA GLN A 134 -14.57 18.08 -48.27
C GLN A 134 -14.42 19.15 -49.34
N SER A 135 -13.49 20.10 -49.20
CA SER A 135 -13.26 21.11 -50.24
C SER A 135 -12.78 20.48 -51.54
N ARG A 136 -11.85 19.51 -51.46
CA ARG A 136 -11.35 18.77 -52.64
C ARG A 136 -12.47 18.00 -53.36
N VAL A 137 -13.35 17.35 -52.62
CA VAL A 137 -14.51 16.65 -53.20
C VAL A 137 -15.45 17.65 -53.88
N LYS A 138 -15.74 18.79 -53.26
CA LYS A 138 -16.56 19.85 -53.88
C LYS A 138 -15.95 20.39 -55.18
N ASP A 139 -14.63 20.54 -55.24
CA ASP A 139 -13.94 20.97 -56.46
C ASP A 139 -14.05 19.91 -57.56
N GLN A 140 -13.84 18.64 -57.22
CA GLN A 140 -14.03 17.51 -58.15
C GLN A 140 -15.48 17.39 -58.64
N GLU A 141 -16.47 17.62 -57.78
CA GLU A 141 -17.89 17.66 -58.17
C GLU A 141 -18.17 18.77 -59.18
N ARG A 142 -17.60 19.97 -59.00
CA ARG A 142 -17.72 21.08 -59.95
C ARG A 142 -17.12 20.72 -61.31
N GLU A 143 -15.94 20.11 -61.31
CA GLU A 143 -15.28 19.65 -62.55
C GLU A 143 -16.12 18.57 -63.27
N LEU A 144 -16.64 17.59 -62.53
CA LEU A 144 -17.51 16.55 -63.08
C LEU A 144 -18.79 17.14 -63.68
N ASN A 145 -19.42 18.10 -63.01
CA ASN A 145 -20.59 18.80 -63.55
C ASN A 145 -20.26 19.53 -64.86
N LEU A 146 -19.14 20.25 -64.92
CA LEU A 146 -18.71 20.92 -66.15
C LEU A 146 -18.43 19.93 -67.29
N LEU A 147 -17.81 18.78 -66.99
CA LEU A 147 -17.58 17.72 -67.96
C LEU A 147 -18.89 17.07 -68.43
N GLN A 148 -19.84 16.86 -67.54
CA GLN A 148 -21.16 16.35 -67.86
C GLN A 148 -21.94 17.31 -68.75
N GLU A 149 -21.88 18.62 -68.49
CA GLU A 149 -22.42 19.67 -69.35
C GLU A 149 -21.79 19.61 -70.75
N LYS A 150 -20.45 19.55 -70.86
CA LYS A 150 -19.76 19.41 -72.14
C LYS A 150 -20.17 18.14 -72.89
N LEU A 151 -20.29 17.01 -72.20
CA LEU A 151 -20.75 15.74 -72.78
C LEU A 151 -22.18 15.85 -73.31
N SER A 152 -23.09 16.49 -72.58
CA SER A 152 -24.45 16.73 -73.04
C SER A 152 -24.50 17.65 -74.27
N GLN A 153 -23.66 18.68 -74.32
CA GLN A 153 -23.52 19.55 -75.50
C GLN A 153 -23.01 18.76 -76.72
N MET A 154 -21.95 17.96 -76.56
CA MET A 154 -21.44 17.11 -77.63
C MET A 154 -22.47 16.08 -78.08
N SER A 155 -23.18 15.44 -77.15
CA SER A 155 -24.26 14.49 -77.44
C SER A 155 -25.36 15.15 -78.29
N SER A 156 -25.80 16.36 -77.94
CA SER A 156 -26.79 17.10 -78.74
C SER A 156 -26.29 17.45 -80.15
N LEU A 157 -24.98 17.71 -80.30
CA LEU A 157 -24.36 18.02 -81.59
C LEU A 157 -24.24 16.77 -82.46
N VAL A 158 -23.86 15.63 -81.87
CA VAL A 158 -23.85 14.32 -82.54
C VAL A 158 -25.25 13.97 -83.01
N GLU A 159 -26.27 14.09 -82.17
CA GLU A 159 -27.65 13.85 -82.58
C GLU A 159 -28.09 14.75 -83.75
N LYS A 160 -27.72 16.05 -83.73
CA LYS A 160 -28.00 16.97 -84.85
C LYS A 160 -27.29 16.51 -86.14
N LYS A 161 -26.02 16.09 -86.04
CA LYS A 161 -25.24 15.58 -87.17
C LYS A 161 -25.84 14.28 -87.70
N ASP A 162 -26.25 13.36 -86.84
CA ASP A 162 -26.91 12.12 -87.23
C ASP A 162 -28.24 12.38 -87.93
N ARG A 163 -29.05 13.33 -87.43
CA ARG A 163 -30.28 13.76 -88.12
C ARG A 163 -29.97 14.35 -89.50
N ALA A 164 -28.95 15.21 -89.61
CA ALA A 164 -28.53 15.78 -90.90
C ALA A 164 -27.97 14.74 -91.86
N LEU A 165 -27.21 13.76 -91.37
CA LEU A 165 -26.70 12.64 -92.17
C LEU A 165 -27.84 11.74 -92.67
N LYS A 166 -28.84 11.45 -91.83
CA LYS A 166 -30.04 10.72 -92.23
C LYS A 166 -30.81 11.48 -93.32
N ALA A 167 -31.03 12.78 -93.15
CA ALA A 167 -31.66 13.62 -94.16
C ALA A 167 -30.86 13.65 -95.49
N ALA A 168 -29.54 13.81 -95.44
CA ALA A 168 -28.70 13.76 -96.63
C ALA A 168 -28.71 12.38 -97.31
N ALA A 169 -28.76 11.29 -96.54
CA ALA A 169 -28.89 9.94 -97.07
C ALA A 169 -30.27 9.68 -97.71
N GLU A 170 -31.33 10.27 -97.15
CA GLU A 170 -32.68 10.25 -97.72
C GLU A 170 -32.73 11.06 -99.04
N GLU A 171 -32.18 12.28 -99.09
CA GLU A 171 -32.03 13.06 -100.33
C GLU A 171 -31.29 12.27 -101.42
N LEU A 172 -30.19 11.60 -101.06
CA LEU A 172 -29.46 10.71 -101.98
C LEU A 172 -30.29 9.51 -102.45
N ARG A 173 -31.19 8.98 -101.61
CA ARG A 173 -32.14 7.92 -101.99
C ARG A 173 -33.25 8.42 -102.91
N TYR A 174 -33.68 9.68 -102.78
CA TYR A 174 -34.68 10.31 -103.64
C TYR A 174 -34.11 10.93 -104.93
N THR A 175 -32.78 10.97 -105.08
CA THR A 175 -32.10 11.21 -106.36
C THR A 175 -31.75 9.93 -107.14
N PRO A 176 -32.71 9.24 -107.80
CA PRO A 176 -32.46 8.50 -109.01
C PRO A 176 -32.95 9.30 -110.23
N LEU A 177 -32.09 9.41 -111.26
CA LEU A 177 -32.34 9.91 -112.65
C LEU A 177 -31.64 11.21 -113.11
N ALA A 178 -30.40 11.51 -112.67
CA ALA A 178 -29.63 12.59 -113.31
C ALA A 178 -28.13 12.36 -113.51
N VAL A 179 -27.59 11.13 -113.53
CA VAL A 179 -26.26 10.86 -114.13
C VAL A 179 -26.20 9.47 -114.75
N ARG A 180 -26.76 9.32 -115.96
CA ARG A 180 -26.32 8.31 -116.93
C ARG A 180 -25.97 9.02 -118.24
N ARG A 181 -24.66 9.16 -118.47
CA ARG A 181 -23.91 9.40 -119.74
C ARG A 181 -22.91 10.55 -119.60
N ARG A 182 -21.65 10.20 -119.29
CA ARG A 182 -20.50 10.46 -120.17
C ARG A 182 -19.20 9.97 -119.51
N ARG A 183 -18.52 9.06 -120.20
CA ARG A 183 -17.06 8.85 -120.24
C ARG A 183 -16.72 8.61 -121.73
N PRO A 184 -15.48 8.80 -122.21
CA PRO A 184 -14.21 8.74 -121.47
C PRO A 184 -13.17 9.87 -121.75
N GLU A 185 -12.11 9.80 -120.94
CA GLU A 185 -10.76 10.43 -120.87
C GLU A 185 -9.94 10.50 -122.19
N PRO A 186 -8.76 11.21 -122.32
CA PRO A 186 -7.66 11.30 -121.31
C PRO A 186 -6.74 12.54 -121.19
N SER A 187 -5.99 12.52 -120.07
CA SER A 187 -4.58 12.94 -119.82
C SER A 187 -4.09 14.39 -120.08
N GLY A 188 -3.87 15.12 -118.99
CA GLY A 188 -2.52 15.45 -118.45
C GLY A 188 -1.68 16.56 -119.08
N GLN A 189 -1.56 17.71 -118.38
CA GLN A 189 -0.29 18.32 -117.88
C GLN A 189 -0.47 19.78 -117.38
N CYS A 190 0.42 20.18 -116.45
CA CYS A 190 0.85 21.54 -116.05
C CYS A 190 -0.10 22.35 -115.14
N LYS A 191 0.30 23.09 -114.07
CA LYS A 191 1.60 23.49 -113.49
C LYS A 191 1.41 23.99 -112.03
N LEU A 192 2.40 23.70 -111.18
CA LEU A 192 3.02 24.52 -110.11
C LEU A 192 2.23 25.66 -109.42
N SER A 193 2.22 25.64 -108.08
CA SER A 193 2.41 26.84 -107.25
C SER A 193 2.70 26.46 -105.79
N SER A 194 3.99 26.51 -105.42
CA SER A 194 4.44 26.62 -104.03
C SER A 194 4.14 28.02 -103.50
N CYS A 195 3.70 28.14 -102.25
CA CYS A 195 3.74 29.41 -101.53
C CYS A 195 3.98 29.15 -100.03
N GLY A 196 5.27 29.11 -99.68
CA GLY A 196 5.70 29.54 -98.36
C GLY A 196 5.82 31.06 -98.40
N ALA A 197 5.14 31.74 -97.49
CA ALA A 197 5.35 33.15 -97.22
C ALA A 197 5.49 33.33 -95.71
N ARG A 198 6.74 33.55 -95.31
CA ARG A 198 7.14 34.15 -94.04
C ARG A 198 6.84 35.65 -94.15
N CYS A 199 6.21 36.23 -93.13
CA CYS A 199 6.28 37.67 -92.87
C CYS A 199 6.50 37.89 -91.38
N SER A 200 7.46 38.75 -91.10
CA SER A 200 7.98 39.13 -89.80
C SER A 200 7.40 40.49 -89.39
N LEU A 201 7.51 40.77 -88.08
CA LEU A 201 7.37 42.03 -87.36
C LEU A 201 5.97 42.55 -86.98
N GLY A 202 5.86 42.86 -85.68
CA GLY A 202 4.77 43.59 -85.04
C GLY A 202 4.84 43.41 -83.51
N GLU A 203 5.80 44.07 -82.88
CA GLU A 203 5.95 44.16 -81.42
C GLU A 203 4.78 44.92 -80.75
N ASN A 204 4.59 44.62 -79.45
CA ASN A 204 3.98 45.44 -78.41
C ASN A 204 2.44 45.56 -78.35
N GLN A 205 1.82 44.76 -77.48
CA GLN A 205 1.19 45.23 -76.22
C GLN A 205 0.39 44.08 -75.54
N LEU A 206 0.32 44.12 -74.20
CA LEU A 206 -0.17 43.11 -73.23
C LEU A 206 0.87 42.01 -72.91
N GLY A 207 1.69 42.08 -71.86
CA GLY A 207 1.54 42.74 -70.57
C GLY A 207 1.33 41.69 -69.46
N CYS A 208 2.44 41.32 -68.80
CA CYS A 208 2.57 40.55 -67.55
C CYS A 208 1.99 39.12 -67.58
N PHE A 209 2.76 38.02 -67.46
CA PHE A 209 3.19 37.48 -66.16
C PHE A 209 4.09 36.22 -66.28
N PHE A 210 4.97 36.14 -67.28
CA PHE A 210 5.90 35.00 -67.36
C PHE A 210 7.35 35.46 -67.56
N GLN A 211 7.94 35.94 -66.47
CA GLN A 211 9.39 36.06 -66.32
C GLN A 211 9.81 35.05 -65.24
N GLU A 212 10.61 34.06 -65.66
CA GLU A 212 11.42 33.09 -64.90
C GLU A 212 10.92 32.48 -63.56
N PRO A 213 11.07 31.16 -63.41
CA PRO A 213 12.01 30.71 -62.38
C PRO A 213 12.78 29.43 -62.78
N ALA A 214 13.63 29.50 -63.81
CA ALA A 214 14.58 28.41 -64.08
C ALA A 214 15.79 28.45 -63.13
N LEU A 215 16.11 29.63 -62.56
CA LEU A 215 17.20 29.81 -61.60
C LEU A 215 16.78 29.53 -60.13
N ASP A 216 15.48 29.53 -59.82
CA ASP A 216 14.97 29.37 -58.45
C ASP A 216 14.89 27.91 -58.00
N LEU A 217 14.69 26.95 -58.93
CA LEU A 217 14.62 25.52 -58.59
C LEU A 217 15.98 24.93 -58.18
N ALA A 218 17.09 25.45 -58.73
CA ALA A 218 18.44 25.04 -58.35
C ALA A 218 18.82 25.60 -56.97
N GLU A 219 18.41 26.84 -56.65
CA GLU A 219 18.63 27.47 -55.36
C GLU A 219 17.73 26.85 -54.27
N LEU A 220 16.47 26.52 -54.60
CA LEU A 220 15.56 25.76 -53.73
C LEU A 220 16.06 24.32 -53.53
N GLY A 221 16.67 23.71 -54.55
CA GLY A 221 17.33 22.40 -54.45
C GLY A 221 18.57 22.41 -53.54
N ALA A 222 19.38 23.48 -53.60
CA ALA A 222 20.53 23.69 -52.72
C ALA A 222 20.09 23.96 -51.27
N LYS A 223 19.05 24.79 -51.06
CA LYS A 223 18.40 25.02 -49.75
C LYS A 223 17.77 23.74 -49.21
N CYS A 224 17.13 22.91 -50.04
CA CYS A 224 16.57 21.62 -49.63
C CYS A 224 17.62 20.57 -49.24
N ARG A 225 18.83 20.61 -49.82
CA ARG A 225 19.95 19.77 -49.36
C ARG A 225 20.56 20.30 -48.06
N GLY A 226 20.68 21.63 -47.94
CA GLY A 226 21.11 22.31 -46.71
C GLY A 226 20.18 22.01 -45.54
N LEU A 227 18.86 22.15 -45.71
CA LEU A 227 17.86 21.90 -44.66
C LEU A 227 17.82 20.45 -44.21
N ARG A 228 17.96 19.45 -45.11
CA ARG A 228 18.07 18.04 -44.70
C ARG A 228 19.34 17.76 -43.91
N HIS A 229 20.45 18.42 -44.26
CA HIS A 229 21.70 18.28 -43.54
C HIS A 229 21.63 18.99 -42.18
N GLU A 230 21.07 20.19 -42.13
CA GLU A 230 20.81 20.95 -40.90
C GLU A 230 19.87 20.19 -39.96
N GLU A 231 18.78 19.61 -40.48
CA GLU A 231 17.90 18.74 -39.72
C GLU A 231 18.60 17.47 -39.23
N THR A 232 19.53 16.91 -40.01
CA THR A 232 20.30 15.73 -39.57
C THR A 232 21.27 16.13 -38.46
N ILE A 233 21.95 17.26 -38.59
CA ILE A 233 22.83 17.84 -37.57
C ILE A 233 22.02 18.16 -36.31
N GLN A 234 20.81 18.69 -36.46
CA GLN A 234 19.93 19.03 -35.36
C GLN A 234 19.46 17.78 -34.61
N ARG A 235 19.00 16.75 -35.33
CA ARG A 235 18.66 15.43 -34.74
C ARG A 235 19.87 14.78 -34.07
N GLN A 236 21.07 14.92 -34.63
CA GLN A 236 22.31 14.43 -34.02
C GLN A 236 22.68 15.22 -32.74
N LYS A 237 22.51 16.55 -32.74
CA LYS A 237 22.72 17.40 -31.55
C LYS A 237 21.71 17.08 -30.45
N GLU A 238 20.45 16.88 -30.81
CA GLU A 238 19.37 16.48 -29.89
C GLU A 238 19.62 15.09 -29.31
N GLY A 239 19.99 14.10 -30.15
CA GLY A 239 20.38 12.77 -29.67
C GLY A 239 21.60 12.79 -28.76
N LEU A 240 22.61 13.64 -29.05
CA LEU A 240 23.76 13.84 -28.16
C LEU A 240 23.37 14.53 -26.85
N ALA A 241 22.46 15.49 -26.88
CA ALA A 241 21.94 16.14 -25.67
C ALA A 241 21.16 15.15 -24.80
N GLU A 242 20.30 14.32 -25.41
CA GLU A 242 19.55 13.27 -24.71
C GLU A 242 20.49 12.21 -24.12
N LEU A 243 21.53 11.80 -24.84
CA LEU A 243 22.55 10.88 -24.32
C LEU A 243 23.33 11.49 -23.15
N ARG A 244 23.74 12.76 -23.25
CA ARG A 244 24.40 13.48 -22.15
C ARG A 244 23.48 13.62 -20.93
N GLU A 245 22.18 13.83 -21.13
CA GLU A 245 21.20 13.90 -20.05
C GLU A 245 20.96 12.52 -19.41
N ARG A 246 20.86 11.45 -20.21
CA ARG A 246 20.79 10.07 -19.70
C ARG A 246 22.04 9.69 -18.92
N ILE A 247 23.24 10.04 -19.41
CA ILE A 247 24.50 9.86 -18.68
C ILE A 247 24.47 10.64 -17.36
N LYS A 248 24.07 11.91 -17.38
CA LYS A 248 23.92 12.73 -16.16
C LYS A 248 22.90 12.15 -15.18
N MET A 249 21.81 11.56 -15.67
CA MET A 249 20.82 10.86 -14.83
C MET A 249 21.37 9.56 -14.26
N LEU A 250 22.17 8.82 -15.03
CA LEU A 250 22.84 7.59 -14.58
C LEU A 250 23.96 7.87 -13.58
N GLU A 251 24.74 8.94 -13.78
CA GLU A 251 25.75 9.45 -12.84
C GLU A 251 25.11 9.91 -11.54
N LYS A 252 23.95 10.59 -11.60
CA LYS A 252 23.14 10.95 -10.41
C LYS A 252 22.51 9.73 -9.71
N ARG A 253 22.36 8.61 -10.43
CA ARG A 253 21.82 7.35 -9.89
C ARG A 253 22.93 6.42 -9.37
N GLN A 254 24.21 6.74 -9.58
CA GLN A 254 25.30 6.09 -8.87
C GLN A 254 25.45 6.70 -7.46
N PRO A 255 25.61 5.86 -6.42
CA PRO A 255 26.10 6.34 -5.13
C PRO A 255 27.57 6.74 -5.28
N SER A 256 27.92 7.90 -4.72
CA SER A 256 29.28 8.39 -4.51
C SER A 256 30.25 7.26 -4.11
N ALA A 257 31.10 6.84 -5.04
CA ALA A 257 32.34 6.15 -4.76
C ALA A 257 33.48 6.95 -5.40
N VAL A 258 33.87 8.02 -4.71
CA VAL A 258 35.17 8.67 -4.93
C VAL A 258 36.12 8.11 -3.87
N VAL A 259 37.16 7.42 -4.36
CA VAL A 259 38.47 7.15 -3.74
C VAL A 259 38.52 6.01 -2.72
N ASN A 260 38.81 4.80 -3.20
CA ASN A 260 40.19 4.28 -3.11
C ASN A 260 40.37 3.01 -3.95
N GLU A 261 41.60 2.87 -4.44
CA GLU A 261 42.10 1.99 -5.47
C GLU A 261 42.00 0.48 -5.16
N GLY A 262 41.97 -0.33 -6.23
CA GLY A 262 42.51 -1.69 -6.19
C GLY A 262 41.76 -2.77 -6.98
N SER A 263 42.14 -2.93 -8.26
CA SER A 263 42.20 -4.20 -9.00
C SER A 263 40.92 -4.76 -9.70
N GLU A 264 40.91 -4.62 -11.03
CA GLU A 264 40.69 -5.63 -12.12
C GLU A 264 40.13 -7.06 -11.80
N PRO A 265 39.63 -7.84 -12.80
CA PRO A 265 38.48 -7.60 -13.67
C PRO A 265 37.56 -8.86 -13.83
N LEU A 266 36.32 -8.63 -14.29
CA LEU A 266 35.58 -9.45 -15.27
C LEU A 266 35.72 -11.01 -15.27
N VAL A 267 34.76 -11.75 -14.70
CA VAL A 267 34.29 -13.06 -15.24
C VAL A 267 32.79 -13.27 -14.94
N ILE A 268 31.95 -13.05 -15.96
CA ILE A 268 30.94 -13.97 -16.51
C ILE A 268 30.15 -14.83 -15.49
N LEU A 269 28.82 -14.66 -15.40
CA LEU A 269 27.88 -15.63 -15.98
C LEU A 269 26.44 -15.10 -16.02
N THR A 270 25.96 -15.05 -17.25
CA THR A 270 24.60 -14.83 -17.73
C THR A 270 23.63 -15.96 -17.32
N LYS A 271 22.32 -15.72 -17.56
CA LYS A 271 21.21 -16.70 -17.66
C LYS A 271 20.54 -17.08 -16.32
N HIS A 272 19.22 -17.16 -16.16
CA HIS A 272 18.04 -17.04 -17.03
C HIS A 272 16.82 -16.92 -16.09
N LEU A 273 15.84 -16.08 -16.42
CA LEU A 273 14.43 -16.41 -16.17
C LEU A 273 13.88 -17.08 -17.45
N PRO A 274 12.85 -17.94 -17.35
CA PRO A 274 11.54 -17.49 -17.83
C PRO A 274 10.27 -18.05 -17.12
N GLU A 275 9.21 -17.23 -17.23
CA GLU A 275 7.80 -17.50 -17.62
C GLU A 275 6.89 -18.55 -16.93
N LYS A 276 5.90 -18.01 -16.21
CA LYS A 276 4.42 -18.18 -16.32
C LYS A 276 3.77 -19.25 -17.24
N ILE A 277 2.81 -20.01 -16.64
CA ILE A 277 1.43 -20.40 -17.07
C ILE A 277 1.12 -21.93 -17.07
N VAL A 278 -0.13 -22.24 -16.64
CA VAL A 278 -0.93 -23.50 -16.73
C VAL A 278 -0.80 -24.42 -15.48
N GLN A 279 -1.82 -24.87 -14.72
CA GLN A 279 -3.27 -25.13 -14.93
C GLN A 279 -4.02 -25.15 -13.56
N LYS A 280 -5.32 -24.79 -13.56
CA LYS A 280 -6.32 -25.10 -12.51
C LYS A 280 -6.74 -26.58 -12.59
N ILE A 281 -7.16 -27.21 -11.49
CA ILE A 281 -8.37 -28.08 -11.32
C ILE A 281 -8.35 -28.84 -9.97
N GLY A 282 -9.51 -28.86 -9.28
CA GLY A 282 -9.93 -29.85 -8.27
C GLY A 282 -9.93 -29.35 -6.82
N LEU A 283 -11.07 -28.96 -6.21
CA LEU A 283 -11.99 -29.84 -5.44
C LEU A 283 -11.21 -30.78 -4.49
N GLY A 284 -11.31 -30.74 -3.17
CA GLY A 284 -12.40 -30.39 -2.27
C GLY A 284 -12.43 -31.46 -1.16
N LYS A 285 -12.86 -31.04 0.04
CA LYS A 285 -13.18 -31.85 1.25
C LYS A 285 -12.05 -32.08 2.28
N GLU A 286 -12.24 -31.41 3.41
CA GLU A 286 -12.01 -31.93 4.77
C GLU A 286 -12.67 -33.31 4.96
N PRO A 287 -12.18 -34.20 5.84
CA PRO A 287 -12.39 -33.98 7.29
C PRO A 287 -11.21 -34.43 8.20
N ALA A 288 -11.16 -33.87 9.42
CA ALA A 288 -10.47 -34.44 10.58
C ALA A 288 -11.30 -35.60 11.20
N PRO A 289 -10.95 -36.17 12.39
CA PRO A 289 -9.66 -36.57 12.98
C PRO A 289 -9.67 -38.10 13.31
N VAL A 290 -8.71 -38.64 14.10
CA VAL A 290 -8.90 -39.63 15.22
C VAL A 290 -7.60 -40.41 15.58
N SER A 291 -7.26 -40.27 16.86
CA SER A 291 -6.64 -41.22 17.82
C SER A 291 -5.14 -41.58 17.87
N GLU A 292 -4.61 -41.20 19.05
CA GLU A 292 -3.72 -41.95 19.95
C GLU A 292 -3.55 -43.45 19.70
N ALA A 293 -2.30 -43.92 19.70
CA ALA A 293 -1.96 -45.25 20.21
C ALA A 293 -0.53 -45.29 20.79
N LYS A 294 -0.46 -45.44 22.11
CA LYS A 294 0.71 -45.85 22.89
C LYS A 294 1.27 -47.18 22.37
N LEU A 295 2.53 -47.20 21.94
CA LEU A 295 3.24 -48.46 21.70
C LEU A 295 3.80 -49.00 23.02
N LYS A 296 3.20 -50.10 23.50
CA LYS A 296 3.75 -50.94 24.57
C LYS A 296 4.83 -51.86 24.01
N ALA A 297 5.87 -52.05 24.82
CA ALA A 297 6.96 -52.98 24.61
C ALA A 297 6.46 -54.43 24.48
N GLY A 298 6.80 -55.06 23.34
CA GLY A 298 6.66 -56.50 23.11
C GLY A 298 7.97 -57.20 23.47
N LYS A 299 7.88 -58.16 24.40
CA LYS A 299 8.94 -59.08 24.81
C LYS A 299 8.65 -60.41 24.10
N VAL A 300 9.51 -60.89 23.21
CA VAL A 300 9.45 -62.27 22.69
C VAL A 300 10.88 -62.82 22.53
N PRO A 301 11.10 -64.12 22.80
CA PRO A 301 12.35 -64.64 23.32
C PRO A 301 13.13 -65.49 22.30
N GLY A 302 14.38 -65.80 22.67
CA GLY A 302 14.86 -67.16 22.55
C GLY A 302 15.91 -67.44 21.48
N ARG A 303 17.00 -68.03 21.99
CA ARG A 303 17.81 -69.08 21.39
C ARG A 303 18.93 -68.66 20.43
N VAL A 304 20.14 -68.76 20.99
CA VAL A 304 21.40 -69.04 20.30
C VAL A 304 21.27 -70.32 19.46
N PRO A 305 21.83 -70.33 18.24
CA PRO A 305 22.57 -71.48 17.75
C PRO A 305 24.05 -71.10 17.57
N ASN A 306 24.90 -71.87 18.23
CA ASN A 306 26.33 -71.90 18.04
C ASN A 306 26.65 -72.64 16.73
N GLY A 307 27.66 -72.19 15.99
CA GLY A 307 28.25 -72.97 14.89
C GLY A 307 28.12 -72.34 13.51
N GLY A 308 29.15 -71.62 13.09
CA GLY A 308 29.32 -71.12 11.74
C GLY A 308 30.01 -69.76 11.77
N SER A 309 31.29 -69.74 11.41
CA SER A 309 31.99 -68.51 11.07
C SER A 309 31.61 -68.12 9.63
N PRO A 310 30.85 -67.04 9.39
CA PRO A 310 31.18 -66.11 8.33
C PRO A 310 32.25 -65.17 8.90
N GLY A 311 33.50 -65.57 8.73
CA GLY A 311 34.65 -64.73 9.03
C GLY A 311 34.69 -63.58 8.02
N GLU A 312 34.96 -62.40 8.52
CA GLU A 312 35.26 -61.14 7.81
C GLU A 312 34.12 -60.45 7.05
N ALA A 313 33.30 -61.14 6.25
CA ALA A 313 32.29 -60.45 5.41
C ALA A 313 31.16 -59.80 6.23
N THR A 314 30.59 -60.53 7.20
CA THR A 314 29.53 -60.01 8.07
C THR A 314 30.06 -59.04 9.14
N SER A 315 31.33 -59.12 9.54
CA SER A 315 31.94 -58.13 10.43
C SER A 315 32.29 -56.83 9.71
N SER A 316 32.67 -56.88 8.43
CA SER A 316 32.95 -55.69 7.62
C SER A 316 31.66 -54.94 7.30
N GLU A 317 30.62 -55.63 6.82
CA GLU A 317 29.33 -54.99 6.49
C GLU A 317 28.65 -54.37 7.73
N MET A 318 28.76 -55.01 8.90
CA MET A 318 28.25 -54.46 10.15
C MET A 318 29.06 -53.25 10.63
N ALA A 319 30.38 -53.24 10.43
CA ALA A 319 31.23 -52.09 10.72
C ALA A 319 30.89 -50.91 9.79
N ASP A 320 30.76 -51.15 8.49
CA ASP A 320 30.40 -50.14 7.49
C ASP A 320 29.01 -49.52 7.76
N ALA A 321 28.04 -50.33 8.21
CA ALA A 321 26.72 -49.86 8.60
C ALA A 321 26.76 -48.95 9.84
N THR A 322 27.55 -49.31 10.87
CA THR A 322 27.73 -48.45 12.04
C THR A 322 28.45 -47.15 11.72
N ASP A 323 29.36 -47.20 10.76
CA ASP A 323 30.16 -46.06 10.31
C ASP A 323 29.33 -45.03 9.53
N LEU A 324 28.43 -45.52 8.68
CA LEU A 324 27.47 -44.69 7.97
C LEU A 324 26.48 -44.05 8.94
N GLY A 325 25.98 -44.81 9.93
CA GLY A 325 25.10 -44.29 10.97
C GLY A 325 25.75 -43.20 11.82
N GLU A 326 27.03 -43.36 12.18
CA GLU A 326 27.79 -42.32 12.88
C GLU A 326 27.97 -41.07 12.02
N LYS A 327 28.34 -41.23 10.74
CA LYS A 327 28.48 -40.10 9.82
C LYS A 327 27.17 -39.31 9.69
N MET A 328 26.05 -39.99 9.48
CA MET A 328 24.73 -39.36 9.40
C MET A 328 24.36 -38.60 10.68
N TYR A 329 24.66 -39.18 11.85
CA TYR A 329 24.44 -38.49 13.13
C TYR A 329 25.26 -37.19 13.20
N LEU A 330 26.55 -37.24 12.86
CA LEU A 330 27.41 -36.05 12.89
C LEU A 330 26.95 -34.98 11.89
N ASP A 331 26.53 -35.37 10.69
CA ASP A 331 26.00 -34.46 9.66
C ASP A 331 24.71 -33.75 10.15
N VAL A 332 23.76 -34.51 10.70
CA VAL A 332 22.50 -33.96 11.25
C VAL A 332 22.77 -33.02 12.42
N ILE A 333 23.65 -33.42 13.33
CA ILE A 333 24.02 -32.65 14.51
C ILE A 333 24.77 -31.37 14.13
N GLY A 334 25.67 -31.44 13.14
CA GLY A 334 26.37 -30.29 12.59
C GLY A 334 25.45 -29.30 11.89
N ALA A 335 24.52 -29.80 11.06
CA ALA A 335 23.51 -28.98 10.41
C ALA A 335 22.58 -28.30 11.42
N LEU A 336 22.10 -29.05 12.43
CA LEU A 336 21.24 -28.53 13.47
C LEU A 336 21.96 -27.50 14.36
N GLY A 337 23.23 -27.74 14.68
CA GLY A 337 24.08 -26.80 15.42
C GLY A 337 24.30 -25.49 14.67
N SER A 338 24.58 -25.59 13.37
CA SER A 338 24.73 -24.44 12.47
C SER A 338 23.44 -23.62 12.40
N LEU A 339 22.29 -24.28 12.24
CA LEU A 339 20.97 -23.64 12.21
C LEU A 339 20.63 -22.93 13.54
N MET A 340 20.98 -23.56 14.66
CA MET A 340 20.70 -23.06 16.01
C MET A 340 21.79 -22.10 16.53
N LYS A 341 22.84 -21.84 15.73
CA LYS A 341 24.02 -21.01 16.07
C LYS A 341 24.70 -21.43 17.38
N VAL A 342 24.87 -22.74 17.58
CA VAL A 342 25.63 -23.28 18.71
C VAL A 342 27.08 -23.45 18.26
N GLN A 343 27.97 -22.59 18.75
CA GLN A 343 29.32 -22.41 18.22
C GLN A 343 30.36 -23.40 18.77
N GLU A 344 30.03 -24.15 19.82
CA GLU A 344 30.93 -25.12 20.46
C GLU A 344 30.41 -26.55 20.27
N LEU A 345 30.96 -27.24 19.28
CA LEU A 345 30.63 -28.62 18.99
C LEU A 345 31.65 -29.58 19.60
N SER A 346 31.89 -29.48 20.90
CA SER A 346 32.72 -30.46 21.61
C SER A 346 32.04 -31.83 21.52
N GLY A 347 32.69 -32.80 20.86
CA GLY A 347 32.18 -34.18 20.72
C GLY A 347 31.75 -34.63 19.31
N ILE A 348 32.00 -33.82 18.26
CA ILE A 348 31.84 -34.24 16.84
C ILE A 348 33.08 -35.00 16.36
N GLN A 349 33.54 -35.96 17.14
CA GLN A 349 34.64 -36.83 16.76
C GLN A 349 34.11 -38.26 16.52
N PRO A 350 34.58 -38.96 15.48
CA PRO A 350 34.26 -40.38 15.27
C PRO A 350 34.76 -41.26 16.44
N LEU A 351 33.97 -42.26 16.83
CA LEU A 351 34.26 -43.11 18.00
C LEU A 351 35.19 -44.30 17.69
N LYS A 352 35.41 -44.61 16.41
CA LYS A 352 36.05 -45.85 15.94
C LYS A 352 37.43 -46.13 16.56
N HIS A 353 38.26 -45.11 16.72
CA HIS A 353 39.67 -45.25 17.13
C HIS A 353 39.97 -44.78 18.57
N LEU A 354 38.93 -44.47 19.36
CA LEU A 354 39.11 -43.91 20.69
C LEU A 354 39.15 -45.02 21.78
N PRO A 355 40.04 -44.90 22.79
CA PRO A 355 39.98 -45.71 24.01
C PRO A 355 38.63 -45.58 24.72
N GLN A 356 38.24 -46.60 25.49
CA GLN A 356 36.95 -46.66 26.17
C GLN A 356 36.67 -45.42 27.05
N GLU A 357 37.68 -44.94 27.77
CA GLU A 357 37.56 -43.75 28.63
C GLU A 357 37.28 -42.46 27.81
N GLU A 358 37.89 -42.32 26.63
CA GLU A 358 37.65 -41.19 25.74
C GLU A 358 36.28 -41.27 25.07
N ARG A 359 35.81 -42.48 24.72
CA ARG A 359 34.45 -42.69 24.21
C ARG A 359 33.38 -42.27 25.22
N GLU A 360 33.59 -42.55 26.50
CA GLU A 360 32.68 -42.12 27.56
C GLU A 360 32.67 -40.60 27.74
N LYS A 361 33.84 -39.95 27.63
CA LYS A 361 33.96 -38.48 27.62
C LYS A 361 33.25 -37.84 26.43
N VAL A 362 33.45 -38.35 25.21
CA VAL A 362 32.74 -37.91 24.00
C VAL A 362 31.23 -38.15 24.13
N GLY A 363 30.82 -39.28 24.70
CA GLY A 363 29.41 -39.58 24.98
C GLY A 363 28.76 -38.58 25.94
N LEU A 364 29.48 -38.16 27.00
CA LEU A 364 29.02 -37.11 27.91
C LEU A 364 28.90 -35.75 27.20
N GLN A 365 29.86 -35.40 26.34
CA GLN A 365 29.82 -34.16 25.55
C GLN A 365 28.64 -34.16 24.57
N ARG A 366 28.42 -35.26 23.84
CA ARG A 366 27.27 -35.43 22.93
C ARG A 366 25.94 -35.28 23.68
N ARG A 367 25.82 -35.85 24.89
CA ARG A 367 24.63 -35.67 25.74
C ARG A 367 24.40 -34.21 26.14
N LYS A 368 25.43 -33.51 26.63
CA LYS A 368 25.34 -32.08 26.99
C LYS A 368 24.93 -31.22 25.80
N TYR A 369 25.48 -31.51 24.62
CA TYR A 369 25.14 -30.82 23.39
C TYR A 369 23.68 -31.05 22.95
N LEU A 370 23.22 -32.32 22.99
CA LEU A 370 21.83 -32.65 22.70
C LEU A 370 20.86 -31.94 23.65
N GLU A 371 21.20 -31.86 24.94
CA GLU A 371 20.40 -31.12 25.93
C GLU A 371 20.36 -29.61 25.63
N LEU A 372 21.49 -29.01 25.27
CA LEU A 372 21.54 -27.61 24.86
C LEU A 372 20.68 -27.33 23.62
N LEU A 373 20.81 -28.16 22.57
CA LEU A 373 20.00 -28.06 21.37
C LEU A 373 18.51 -28.21 21.68
N TYR A 374 18.16 -29.21 22.49
CA TYR A 374 16.79 -29.46 22.88
C TYR A 374 16.18 -28.27 23.64
N ASN A 375 16.93 -27.68 24.57
CA ASN A 375 16.51 -26.45 25.27
C ASN A 375 16.34 -25.27 24.30
N LYS A 376 17.23 -25.10 23.32
CA LYS A 376 17.11 -24.06 22.30
C LYS A 376 15.87 -24.24 21.43
N VAL A 377 15.63 -25.46 20.96
CA VAL A 377 14.45 -25.83 20.16
C VAL A 377 13.17 -25.61 20.96
N ARG A 378 13.14 -26.03 22.23
CA ARG A 378 12.02 -25.80 23.13
C ARG A 378 11.73 -24.32 23.32
N ASN A 379 12.76 -23.50 23.52
CA ASN A 379 12.60 -22.05 23.68
C ASN A 379 12.07 -21.39 22.40
N LEU A 380 12.55 -21.81 21.22
CA LEU A 380 12.04 -21.34 19.94
C LEU A 380 10.58 -21.75 19.72
N LYS A 381 10.23 -23.00 20.04
CA LYS A 381 8.85 -23.50 20.00
C LYS A 381 7.94 -22.64 20.88
N ASN A 382 8.31 -22.41 22.14
CA ASN A 382 7.52 -21.58 23.05
C ASN A 382 7.45 -20.11 22.58
N CYS A 383 8.51 -19.58 21.97
CA CYS A 383 8.50 -18.23 21.40
C CYS A 383 7.57 -18.14 20.18
N LEU A 384 7.54 -19.18 19.35
CA LEU A 384 6.66 -19.28 18.20
C LEU A 384 5.20 -19.37 18.65
N GLU A 385 4.88 -20.26 19.58
CA GLU A 385 3.51 -20.41 20.12
C GLU A 385 2.96 -19.09 20.68
N ARG A 386 3.76 -18.35 21.46
CA ARG A 386 3.36 -17.02 21.95
C ARG A 386 3.14 -16.00 20.84
N LYS A 387 3.95 -16.03 19.79
CA LYS A 387 3.78 -15.14 18.63
C LYS A 387 2.53 -15.50 17.84
N GLU A 388 2.23 -16.79 17.67
CA GLU A 388 1.00 -17.26 17.03
C GLU A 388 -0.24 -16.85 17.82
N GLU A 389 -0.20 -16.93 19.15
CA GLU A 389 -1.28 -16.48 20.02
C GLU A 389 -1.49 -14.96 19.90
N MET A 390 -0.42 -14.16 19.94
CA MET A 390 -0.54 -12.72 19.69
C MET A 390 -1.09 -12.40 18.29
N LEU A 391 -0.71 -13.17 17.26
CA LEU A 391 -1.24 -12.98 15.91
C LEU A 391 -2.75 -13.26 15.85
N LYS A 392 -3.23 -14.30 16.54
CA LYS A 392 -4.67 -14.57 16.66
C LYS A 392 -5.42 -13.43 17.34
N ASP A 393 -4.84 -12.83 18.39
CA ASP A 393 -5.43 -11.67 19.06
C ASP A 393 -5.52 -10.45 18.12
N TYR A 394 -4.49 -10.22 17.29
CA TYR A 394 -4.51 -9.18 16.28
C TYR A 394 -5.54 -9.44 15.18
N GLU A 395 -5.67 -10.69 14.73
CA GLU A 395 -6.71 -11.09 13.77
C GLU A 395 -8.10 -10.81 14.33
N GLY A 396 -8.38 -11.21 15.57
CA GLY A 396 -9.64 -10.91 16.25
C GLY A 396 -9.90 -9.41 16.42
N SER A 397 -8.88 -8.64 16.80
CA SER A 397 -8.98 -7.17 16.91
C SER A 397 -9.27 -6.51 15.55
N MET A 398 -8.68 -7.01 14.47
CA MET A 398 -8.92 -6.56 13.11
C MET A 398 -10.35 -6.89 12.63
N GLU A 399 -10.87 -8.06 12.98
CA GLU A 399 -12.26 -8.43 12.70
C GLU A 399 -13.25 -7.54 13.44
N GLN A 400 -13.01 -7.27 14.73
CA GLN A 400 -13.81 -6.32 15.52
C GLN A 400 -13.78 -4.92 14.90
N LEU A 401 -12.61 -4.45 14.45
CA LEU A 401 -12.49 -3.16 13.79
C LEU A 401 -13.33 -3.09 12.50
N ARG A 402 -13.36 -4.17 11.70
CA ARG A 402 -14.20 -4.24 10.50
C ARG A 402 -15.69 -4.19 10.84
N LEU A 403 -16.12 -4.90 11.88
CA LEU A 403 -17.51 -4.86 12.36
C LEU A 403 -17.89 -3.47 12.85
N ASN A 404 -17.01 -2.82 13.62
CA ASN A 404 -17.20 -1.45 14.11
C ASN A 404 -17.23 -0.43 12.97
N GLN A 405 -16.41 -0.61 11.93
CA GLN A 405 -16.47 0.24 10.75
C GLN A 405 -17.80 0.06 9.99
N ALA A 406 -18.31 -1.17 9.90
CA ALA A 406 -19.60 -1.45 9.27
C ALA A 406 -20.78 -0.90 10.09
N SER A 407 -20.74 -0.95 11.43
CA SER A 407 -21.76 -0.31 12.28
C SER A 407 -21.70 1.21 12.18
N LEU A 408 -20.51 1.81 12.17
CA LEU A 408 -20.34 3.25 11.99
C LEU A 408 -20.93 3.72 10.65
N ARG A 409 -20.67 3.00 9.55
CA ARG A 409 -21.26 3.32 8.24
C ARG A 409 -22.78 3.25 8.25
N ARG A 410 -23.37 2.27 8.94
CA ARG A 410 -24.83 2.19 9.11
C ARG A 410 -25.38 3.38 9.88
N CYS A 411 -24.74 3.72 11.00
CA CYS A 411 -25.11 4.89 11.80
C CYS A 411 -24.99 6.19 11.01
N GLN A 412 -23.94 6.36 10.20
CA GLN A 412 -23.79 7.54 9.32
C GLN A 412 -24.94 7.66 8.32
N VAL A 413 -25.35 6.56 7.69
CA VAL A 413 -26.49 6.56 6.76
C VAL A 413 -27.79 6.91 7.49
N GLU A 414 -28.01 6.38 8.69
CA GLU A 414 -29.18 6.73 9.51
C GLU A 414 -29.17 8.20 9.92
N MET A 415 -28.01 8.74 10.31
CA MET A 415 -27.86 10.16 10.64
C MET A 415 -28.17 11.06 9.43
N SER A 416 -27.68 10.73 8.23
CA SER A 416 -28.01 11.50 7.03
C SER A 416 -29.50 11.45 6.68
N LYS A 417 -30.17 10.31 6.88
CA LYS A 417 -31.63 10.21 6.69
C LYS A 417 -32.40 11.08 7.67
N LEU A 418 -32.03 11.04 8.95
CA LEU A 418 -32.67 11.87 9.97
C LEU A 418 -32.42 13.35 9.73
N GLU A 419 -31.24 13.72 9.23
CA GLU A 419 -30.93 15.08 8.82
C GLU A 419 -31.83 15.55 7.67
N GLU A 420 -31.98 14.74 6.61
CA GLU A 420 -32.91 15.00 5.50
C GLU A 420 -34.37 15.11 5.97
N GLU A 421 -34.80 14.23 6.88
CA GLU A 421 -36.13 14.29 7.49
C GLU A 421 -36.34 15.57 8.30
N ALA A 422 -35.36 15.98 9.10
CA ALA A 422 -35.42 17.22 9.85
C ALA A 422 -35.51 18.46 8.94
N TYR A 423 -34.77 18.48 7.82
CA TYR A 423 -34.89 19.54 6.81
C TYR A 423 -36.29 19.59 6.18
N ARG A 424 -36.83 18.43 5.77
CA ARG A 424 -38.21 18.36 5.22
C ARG A 424 -39.25 18.84 6.22
N GLU A 425 -39.16 18.40 7.47
CA GLU A 425 -40.06 18.88 8.52
C GLU A 425 -39.94 20.38 8.76
N ALA A 426 -38.73 20.95 8.66
CA ALA A 426 -38.53 22.38 8.82
C ALA A 426 -39.19 23.18 7.68
N GLU A 427 -39.09 22.69 6.44
CA GLU A 427 -39.79 23.26 5.28
C GLU A 427 -41.31 23.19 5.44
N GLU A 428 -41.85 22.03 5.83
CA GLU A 428 -43.29 21.87 6.10
C GLU A 428 -43.76 22.82 7.21
N LYS A 429 -43.01 22.93 8.31
CA LYS A 429 -43.31 23.86 9.41
C LYS A 429 -43.29 25.32 8.92
N ALA A 430 -42.39 25.69 8.02
CA ALA A 430 -42.35 27.04 7.45
C ALA A 430 -43.58 27.31 6.57
N LEU A 431 -43.96 26.37 5.69
CA LEU A 431 -45.15 26.50 4.84
C LEU A 431 -46.44 26.57 5.67
N LEU A 432 -46.56 25.77 6.72
CA LEU A 432 -47.72 25.80 7.62
C LEU A 432 -47.81 27.12 8.39
N LYS A 433 -46.67 27.68 8.84
CA LYS A 433 -46.64 29.00 9.47
C LYS A 433 -47.10 30.08 8.50
N GLU A 434 -46.62 30.07 7.26
CA GLU A 434 -47.05 31.03 6.23
C GLU A 434 -48.56 30.92 5.94
N ALA A 435 -49.08 29.69 5.81
CA ALA A 435 -50.52 29.45 5.62
C ALA A 435 -51.35 29.95 6.82
N LEU A 436 -50.85 29.74 8.04
CA LEU A 436 -51.47 30.25 9.26
C LEU A 436 -51.48 31.79 9.29
N GLU A 437 -50.38 32.43 8.94
CA GLU A 437 -50.29 33.90 8.87
C GLU A 437 -51.27 34.47 7.82
N ARG A 438 -51.36 33.85 6.64
CA ARG A 438 -52.32 34.24 5.59
C ARG A 438 -53.76 34.13 6.06
N THR A 439 -54.13 33.03 6.72
CA THR A 439 -55.51 32.83 7.24
C THR A 439 -55.83 33.80 8.38
N GLN A 440 -54.87 34.09 9.27
CA GLN A 440 -55.01 35.11 10.31
C GLN A 440 -55.22 36.51 9.71
N LEU A 441 -54.48 36.85 8.66
CA LEU A 441 -54.64 38.11 7.94
C LEU A 441 -56.06 38.22 7.34
N GLN A 442 -56.53 37.18 6.64
CA GLN A 442 -57.89 37.13 6.07
C GLN A 442 -58.96 37.29 7.15
N LEU A 443 -58.87 36.53 8.25
CA LEU A 443 -59.80 36.64 9.38
C LEU A 443 -59.79 38.04 10.00
N SER A 444 -58.63 38.68 10.10
CA SER A 444 -58.51 40.05 10.61
C SER A 444 -59.20 41.06 9.69
N GLN A 445 -59.09 40.89 8.37
CA GLN A 445 -59.75 41.72 7.37
C GLN A 445 -61.27 41.53 7.42
N GLU A 446 -61.76 40.30 7.48
CA GLU A 446 -63.19 40.00 7.63
C GLU A 446 -63.76 40.59 8.92
N LYS A 447 -63.05 40.45 10.06
CA LYS A 447 -63.45 41.09 11.32
C LYS A 447 -63.55 42.62 11.19
N ARG A 448 -62.64 43.27 10.47
CA ARG A 448 -62.70 44.71 10.20
C ARG A 448 -63.91 45.07 9.32
N LEU A 449 -64.15 44.32 8.24
CA LEU A 449 -65.30 44.51 7.36
C LEU A 449 -66.63 44.32 8.10
N LEU A 450 -66.74 43.28 8.94
CA LEU A 450 -67.92 43.03 9.76
C LEU A 450 -68.18 44.18 10.75
N ARG A 451 -67.13 44.72 11.39
CA ARG A 451 -67.27 45.91 12.26
C ARG A 451 -67.73 47.14 11.47
N ALA A 452 -67.14 47.39 10.30
CA ALA A 452 -67.55 48.50 9.45
C ALA A 452 -69.01 48.36 8.97
N ALA A 453 -69.45 47.15 8.62
CA ALA A 453 -70.83 46.87 8.24
C ALA A 453 -71.82 47.09 9.39
N LYS A 454 -71.42 46.76 10.63
CA LYS A 454 -72.24 47.03 11.84
C LYS A 454 -72.40 48.52 12.13
N LEU A 455 -71.42 49.36 11.78
CA LEU A 455 -71.49 50.83 11.98
C LEU A 455 -72.30 51.56 10.90
N ARG A 456 -72.57 50.91 9.76
CA ARG A 456 -73.37 51.46 8.65
C ARG A 456 -74.85 51.08 8.71
N LYS A 457 -75.24 50.25 9.68
CA LYS A 457 -76.63 49.96 10.06
C LYS A 457 -76.94 50.75 11.32
#